data_AF-A0A4U8W039-F1
#
_entry.id   AF-A0A4U8W039-F1
#
_cell.length_a   1.000
_cell.length_b   1.000
_cell.length_c   1.000
_cell.angle_alpha   90.00
_cell.angle_beta   90.00
_cell.angle_gamma   90.00
#
_symmetry.space_group_name_H-M   'P 1'
#
loop_
_entity.id
_entity.type
_entity.pdbx_description
1 polymer ?
#
loop_
_entity_poly.entity_id
_entity_poly.type
_entity_poly.pdbx_seq_one_letter_code
_entity_poly.pdbx_strand_id
1 'polypeptide(L)'
;MSGSEPGGGSWRGHGDRGHGVSGIGRRELLTGAAAAAAGLTLAGLTPAQAVPVAEGVGKFPFPVGGDSIRVLVTGDAGTGTRSQWAVADALRAFHRREPFAMALGLGDNIYESGPNSNDDPQFAAKFEDPNTGLDFPWAMVLGNHDTSSVFPGDGGWLLRGDHEVRYHAHSRRWWMPSRYYSVRVPERNPVVEFFVLDLNPLAAYLPPLFAPYWAVDGQFMNEQRAWLDRAIAESPATWKIACTHHPYLNNGPHGDAGHYEGLPVEPINGVHVKPFFDNHVNGRCHLILSGHDHSLQVLEQTADMKGTRQIVSGAAAKTVGAQPRVLPDTAHAAQFQSFHQLGFMVMELTRGSIVLRVHTVDPASGTSTEEFRRRIA
;
A
#
# COMPACT_ATOMS: atom_id res chain seq x y z
N MET A 1 55.74 11.11 -76.44
CA MET A 1 56.28 9.73 -76.57
C MET A 1 55.10 8.76 -76.65
N SER A 2 55.24 7.63 -77.36
CA SER A 2 54.25 6.53 -77.54
C SER A 2 53.48 6.12 -76.26
N GLY A 3 52.26 5.55 -76.23
CA GLY A 3 51.52 4.65 -77.15
C GLY A 3 51.23 3.31 -76.40
N SER A 4 50.16 2.51 -76.60
CA SER A 4 48.98 2.55 -77.51
C SER A 4 47.85 1.60 -77.00
N GLU A 5 46.70 1.54 -77.69
CA GLU A 5 45.50 0.70 -77.39
C GLU A 5 45.57 -0.76 -77.97
N PRO A 6 44.46 -1.56 -78.17
CA PRO A 6 43.56 -2.24 -77.20
C PRO A 6 43.20 -3.73 -77.56
N GLY A 7 42.24 -4.34 -76.85
CA GLY A 7 41.43 -5.53 -77.24
C GLY A 7 40.62 -6.06 -76.03
N GLY A 8 39.35 -6.53 -76.07
CA GLY A 8 38.47 -7.06 -77.13
C GLY A 8 38.40 -8.61 -77.04
N GLY A 9 37.27 -9.33 -76.91
CA GLY A 9 35.83 -9.03 -76.73
C GLY A 9 34.99 -10.34 -76.81
N SER A 10 33.63 -10.27 -76.79
CA SER A 10 32.64 -11.36 -77.12
C SER A 10 32.48 -12.55 -76.13
N TRP A 11 31.38 -13.33 -76.05
CA TRP A 11 29.91 -13.18 -76.30
C TRP A 11 29.16 -14.47 -75.81
N ARG A 12 27.87 -14.39 -75.38
CA ARG A 12 26.88 -15.51 -75.17
C ARG A 12 27.21 -16.60 -74.10
N GLY A 13 26.26 -17.36 -73.54
CA GLY A 13 24.78 -17.30 -73.58
C GLY A 13 24.10 -18.70 -73.45
N HIS A 14 23.17 -18.87 -72.49
CA HIS A 14 22.41 -20.11 -72.11
C HIS A 14 23.27 -21.31 -71.62
N GLY A 15 22.83 -22.17 -70.68
CA GLY A 15 21.62 -22.16 -69.83
C GLY A 15 21.42 -23.53 -69.12
N ASP A 16 20.35 -23.62 -68.31
CA ASP A 16 19.61 -24.86 -67.91
C ASP A 16 19.83 -25.53 -66.51
N ARG A 17 18.71 -26.04 -65.99
CA ARG A 17 18.43 -27.08 -64.95
C ARG A 17 19.09 -27.05 -63.54
N GLY A 18 18.43 -26.32 -62.64
CA GLY A 18 17.74 -26.80 -61.41
C GLY A 18 18.28 -27.96 -60.54
N HIS A 19 18.38 -27.71 -59.23
CA HIS A 19 17.79 -28.51 -58.14
C HIS A 19 17.59 -27.61 -56.91
N GLY A 20 16.54 -27.85 -56.11
CA GLY A 20 16.10 -26.92 -55.06
C GLY A 20 16.51 -27.32 -53.64
N VAL A 21 16.64 -26.31 -52.77
CA VAL A 21 16.47 -26.42 -51.31
C VAL A 21 15.61 -25.24 -50.86
N SER A 22 14.59 -25.53 -50.04
CA SER A 22 13.61 -24.56 -49.55
C SER A 22 14.19 -23.62 -48.49
N GLY A 23 14.30 -22.33 -48.81
CA GLY A 23 14.50 -21.25 -47.83
C GLY A 23 13.21 -20.43 -47.70
N ILE A 24 12.43 -20.66 -46.64
CA ILE A 24 11.17 -19.96 -46.39
C ILE A 24 11.43 -18.46 -46.14
N GLY A 25 10.56 -17.60 -46.67
CA GLY A 25 10.80 -16.17 -46.79
C GLY A 25 10.74 -15.39 -45.47
N ARG A 26 11.32 -14.18 -45.48
CA ARG A 26 11.21 -13.18 -44.41
C ARG A 26 9.79 -12.59 -44.31
N ARG A 27 8.81 -13.38 -43.88
CA ARG A 27 7.47 -12.94 -43.45
C ARG A 27 6.67 -14.13 -42.89
N GLU A 28 7.07 -14.62 -41.72
CA GLU A 28 6.22 -15.39 -40.79
C GLU A 28 7.07 -15.72 -39.55
N LEU A 29 6.92 -14.92 -38.49
CA LEU A 29 7.14 -15.42 -37.13
C LEU A 29 5.81 -15.30 -36.42
N LEU A 30 5.16 -16.45 -36.24
CA LEU A 30 3.84 -16.59 -35.65
C LEU A 30 3.89 -16.10 -34.20
N THR A 31 2.98 -15.22 -33.75
CA THR A 31 1.68 -15.61 -33.17
C THR A 31 1.74 -16.91 -32.33
N GLY A 32 2.14 -16.75 -31.07
CA GLY A 32 2.05 -17.75 -30.02
C GLY A 32 2.56 -17.15 -28.69
N ALA A 33 1.81 -17.12 -27.58
CA ALA A 33 0.46 -17.59 -27.35
C ALA A 33 -0.36 -16.56 -26.54
N ALA A 34 -1.53 -16.19 -27.07
CA ALA A 34 -2.60 -15.59 -26.28
C ALA A 34 -3.68 -16.67 -26.09
N ALA A 35 -3.63 -17.38 -24.95
CA ALA A 35 -4.58 -18.43 -24.61
C ALA A 35 -4.91 -18.41 -23.11
N ALA A 36 -6.02 -17.73 -22.80
CA ALA A 36 -6.88 -17.93 -21.64
C ALA A 36 -6.25 -18.08 -20.24
N ALA A 37 -6.23 -16.97 -19.50
CA ALA A 37 -6.84 -16.94 -18.18
C ALA A 37 -8.02 -15.95 -18.22
N ALA A 38 -9.25 -16.46 -18.35
CA ALA A 38 -10.46 -15.66 -18.16
C ALA A 38 -10.64 -15.41 -16.66
N GLY A 39 -9.88 -14.45 -16.14
CA GLY A 39 -9.78 -14.13 -14.71
C GLY A 39 -9.41 -12.66 -14.50
N LEU A 40 -10.10 -11.76 -15.21
CA LEU A 40 -9.96 -10.31 -15.03
C LEU A 40 -10.57 -9.89 -13.68
N THR A 41 -9.80 -10.03 -12.61
CA THR A 41 -9.98 -9.30 -11.35
C THR A 41 -9.10 -8.06 -11.38
N LEU A 42 -9.48 -7.05 -12.19
CA LEU A 42 -8.74 -5.79 -12.34
C LEU A 42 -9.08 -4.81 -11.21
N ALA A 43 -8.85 -5.25 -9.97
CA ALA A 43 -9.06 -4.44 -8.77
C ALA A 43 -7.96 -3.37 -8.58
N GLY A 44 -7.77 -2.50 -9.58
CA GLY A 44 -6.91 -1.30 -9.54
C GLY A 44 -5.71 -1.29 -10.47
N LEU A 45 -5.02 -0.15 -10.54
CA LEU A 45 -3.84 0.07 -11.39
C LEU A 45 -2.57 -0.38 -10.66
N THR A 46 -2.18 -1.64 -10.83
CA THR A 46 -0.90 -2.13 -10.31
C THR A 46 0.28 -1.71 -11.20
N PRO A 47 1.48 -1.45 -10.64
CA PRO A 47 2.72 -1.30 -11.40
C PRO A 47 3.08 -2.56 -12.19
N ALA A 48 4.04 -2.43 -13.12
CA ALA A 48 4.48 -3.49 -14.03
C ALA A 48 5.38 -4.57 -13.35
N GLN A 49 4.95 -5.09 -12.20
CA GLN A 49 5.65 -6.08 -11.36
C GLN A 49 4.70 -6.84 -10.40
N ALA A 50 3.38 -6.77 -10.60
CA ALA A 50 2.40 -7.40 -9.72
C ALA A 50 2.61 -8.92 -9.59
N VAL A 51 2.69 -9.42 -8.35
CA VAL A 51 2.72 -10.84 -8.04
C VAL A 51 1.34 -11.45 -8.34
N PRO A 52 1.26 -12.51 -9.17
CA PRO A 52 0.01 -13.20 -9.43
C PRO A 52 -0.44 -14.03 -8.22
N VAL A 53 -1.74 -14.29 -8.12
CA VAL A 53 -2.31 -15.23 -7.16
C VAL A 53 -1.91 -16.67 -7.56
N ALA A 54 -1.54 -17.51 -6.59
CA ALA A 54 -1.16 -18.89 -6.85
C ALA A 54 -2.37 -19.75 -7.28
N GLU A 55 -2.08 -20.83 -8.02
CA GLU A 55 -3.11 -21.79 -8.43
C GLU A 55 -3.85 -22.37 -7.21
N GLY A 56 -5.18 -22.45 -7.29
CA GLY A 56 -6.04 -22.92 -6.20
C GLY A 56 -6.38 -21.88 -5.12
N VAL A 57 -5.71 -20.72 -5.07
CA VAL A 57 -5.96 -19.68 -4.06
C VAL A 57 -7.12 -18.77 -4.47
N GLY A 58 -8.33 -19.07 -3.99
CA GLY A 58 -9.52 -18.25 -4.21
C GLY A 58 -9.56 -17.02 -3.29
N LYS A 59 -9.09 -15.86 -3.77
CA LYS A 59 -9.19 -14.57 -3.06
C LYS A 59 -10.61 -14.22 -2.63
N PHE A 60 -10.75 -13.55 -1.49
CA PHE A 60 -11.99 -12.85 -1.18
C PHE A 60 -12.15 -11.65 -2.13
N PRO A 61 -13.32 -11.47 -2.77
CA PRO A 61 -13.53 -10.43 -3.77
C PRO A 61 -13.73 -9.06 -3.11
N PHE A 62 -13.27 -8.00 -3.77
CA PHE A 62 -13.67 -6.64 -3.42
C PHE A 62 -15.15 -6.38 -3.73
N PRO A 63 -15.80 -5.43 -3.02
CA PRO A 63 -17.20 -5.11 -3.23
C PRO A 63 -17.51 -4.70 -4.68
N VAL A 64 -18.48 -5.36 -5.31
CA VAL A 64 -18.82 -5.17 -6.74
C VAL A 64 -19.98 -4.18 -6.98
N GLY A 65 -20.58 -3.65 -5.91
CA GLY A 65 -21.68 -2.68 -5.97
C GLY A 65 -22.27 -2.37 -4.59
N GLY A 66 -23.34 -1.57 -4.58
CA GLY A 66 -24.02 -1.08 -3.37
C GLY A 66 -23.92 0.44 -3.19
N ASP A 67 -24.87 1.02 -2.46
CA ASP A 67 -24.94 2.47 -2.22
C ASP A 67 -23.97 2.97 -1.14
N SER A 68 -23.45 2.05 -0.32
CA SER A 68 -22.50 2.31 0.76
C SER A 68 -21.48 1.19 0.86
N ILE A 69 -20.21 1.54 1.08
CA ILE A 69 -19.10 0.61 1.32
C ILE A 69 -18.62 0.84 2.76
N ARG A 70 -18.66 -0.21 3.59
CA ARG A 70 -18.12 -0.17 4.96
C ARG A 70 -16.73 -0.79 4.99
N VAL A 71 -15.73 0.03 5.30
CA VAL A 71 -14.31 -0.34 5.32
C VAL A 71 -13.82 -0.35 6.76
N LEU A 72 -13.17 -1.44 7.15
CA LEU A 72 -12.34 -1.48 8.35
C LEU A 72 -11.03 -0.74 8.05
N VAL A 73 -10.65 0.20 8.90
CA VAL A 73 -9.35 0.89 8.87
C VAL A 73 -8.61 0.54 10.15
N THR A 74 -7.43 -0.07 10.01
CA THR A 74 -6.62 -0.60 11.11
C THR A 74 -5.14 -0.64 10.73
N GLY A 75 -4.23 -0.65 11.68
CA GLY A 75 -2.77 -0.60 11.46
C GLY A 75 -2.03 -1.01 12.73
N ASP A 76 -0.75 -1.38 12.59
CA ASP A 76 0.13 -1.68 13.73
C ASP A 76 -0.42 -2.84 14.59
N ALA A 77 -1.04 -3.82 13.93
CA ALA A 77 -1.69 -4.96 14.55
C ALA A 77 -0.72 -6.11 14.84
N GLY A 78 0.35 -6.24 14.05
CA GLY A 78 1.08 -7.48 13.73
C GLY A 78 1.85 -8.21 14.83
N THR A 79 1.36 -8.24 16.06
CA THR A 79 2.14 -8.67 17.25
C THR A 79 1.93 -10.13 17.63
N GLY A 80 0.78 -10.73 17.29
CA GLY A 80 0.32 -12.02 17.81
C GLY A 80 -0.10 -12.00 19.28
N THR A 81 -0.17 -10.81 19.92
CA THR A 81 -0.38 -10.68 21.37
C THR A 81 -1.87 -10.64 21.75
N ARG A 82 -2.18 -10.83 23.04
CA ARG A 82 -3.55 -10.72 23.57
C ARG A 82 -4.22 -9.38 23.23
N SER A 83 -3.48 -8.28 23.14
CA SER A 83 -3.99 -6.97 22.73
C SER A 83 -4.54 -7.00 21.31
N GLN A 84 -3.80 -7.57 20.36
CA GLN A 84 -4.28 -7.77 18.98
C GLN A 84 -5.52 -8.66 18.94
N TRP A 85 -5.50 -9.77 19.69
CA TRP A 85 -6.63 -10.70 19.76
C TRP A 85 -7.90 -10.04 20.32
N ALA A 86 -7.78 -9.19 21.35
CA ALA A 86 -8.91 -8.43 21.90
C ALA A 86 -9.50 -7.44 20.88
N VAL A 87 -8.65 -6.75 20.10
CA VAL A 87 -9.12 -5.91 18.99
C VAL A 87 -9.79 -6.76 17.90
N ALA A 88 -9.23 -7.92 17.54
CA ALA A 88 -9.83 -8.81 16.56
C ALA A 88 -11.18 -9.41 17.01
N ASP A 89 -11.36 -9.68 18.31
CA ASP A 89 -12.66 -10.08 18.87
C ASP A 89 -13.69 -8.95 18.81
N ALA A 90 -13.28 -7.72 19.11
CA ALA A 90 -14.11 -6.54 18.93
C ALA A 90 -14.51 -6.34 17.45
N LEU A 91 -13.57 -6.53 16.52
CA LEU A 91 -13.81 -6.48 15.07
C LEU A 91 -14.81 -7.56 14.62
N ARG A 92 -14.64 -8.81 15.08
CA ARG A 92 -15.60 -9.90 14.84
C ARG A 92 -16.99 -9.55 15.40
N ALA A 93 -17.06 -9.00 16.61
CA ALA A 93 -18.30 -8.61 17.25
C ALA A 93 -19.01 -7.46 16.51
N PHE A 94 -18.27 -6.48 16.01
CA PHE A 94 -18.78 -5.43 15.14
C PHE A 94 -19.28 -6.01 13.81
N HIS A 95 -18.45 -6.80 13.11
CA HIS A 95 -18.76 -7.37 11.80
C HIS A 95 -20.05 -8.21 11.79
N ARG A 96 -20.33 -8.96 12.87
CA ARG A 96 -21.58 -9.73 13.02
C ARG A 96 -22.85 -8.86 13.05
N ARG A 97 -22.76 -7.58 13.47
CA ARG A 97 -23.91 -6.64 13.48
C ARG A 97 -23.94 -5.78 12.22
N GLU A 98 -22.78 -5.27 11.82
CA GLU A 98 -22.60 -4.26 10.80
C GLU A 98 -21.44 -4.69 9.88
N PRO A 99 -21.70 -5.56 8.88
CA PRO A 99 -20.65 -6.19 8.11
C PRO A 99 -19.70 -5.19 7.44
N PHE A 100 -18.41 -5.53 7.50
CA PHE A 100 -17.35 -4.93 6.69
C PHE A 100 -17.38 -5.53 5.29
N ALA A 101 -17.10 -4.71 4.29
CA ALA A 101 -17.01 -5.09 2.90
C ALA A 101 -15.54 -5.33 2.46
N MET A 102 -14.59 -4.71 3.17
CA MET A 102 -13.14 -4.88 3.03
C MET A 102 -12.41 -4.27 4.25
N ALA A 103 -11.10 -4.48 4.33
CA ALA A 103 -10.20 -3.77 5.24
C ALA A 103 -9.05 -3.06 4.53
N LEU A 104 -8.49 -2.08 5.23
CA LEU A 104 -7.19 -1.47 4.99
C LEU A 104 -6.29 -1.78 6.20
N GLY A 105 -5.15 -2.42 5.96
CA GLY A 105 -4.08 -2.62 6.96
C GLY A 105 -2.97 -1.60 6.72
N LEU A 106 -2.75 -0.67 7.65
CA LEU A 106 -1.89 0.51 7.46
C LEU A 106 -0.42 0.29 7.87
N GLY A 107 0.12 -0.91 7.61
CA GLY A 107 1.52 -1.27 7.88
C GLY A 107 1.77 -1.76 9.30
N ASP A 108 3.02 -2.17 9.52
CA ASP A 108 3.48 -2.92 10.70
C ASP A 108 2.63 -4.18 10.92
N ASN A 109 2.60 -4.96 9.85
CA ASN A 109 1.80 -6.16 9.70
C ASN A 109 2.43 -7.36 10.42
N ILE A 110 3.76 -7.39 10.56
CA ILE A 110 4.53 -8.47 11.18
C ILE A 110 5.62 -7.86 12.10
N TYR A 111 5.24 -7.51 13.33
CA TYR A 111 6.18 -7.13 14.39
C TYR A 111 7.05 -8.32 14.82
N GLU A 112 8.25 -8.13 15.36
CA GLU A 112 8.98 -6.87 15.56
C GLU A 112 9.95 -6.58 14.41
N SER A 113 10.11 -7.49 13.45
CA SER A 113 11.16 -7.39 12.43
C SER A 113 10.78 -8.01 11.08
N GLY A 114 9.48 -8.06 10.77
CA GLY A 114 8.95 -8.57 9.51
C GLY A 114 9.10 -10.09 9.32
N PRO A 115 8.59 -10.62 8.20
CA PRO A 115 8.79 -12.00 7.78
C PRO A 115 10.20 -12.22 7.22
N ASN A 116 10.69 -13.46 7.26
CA ASN A 116 11.98 -13.88 6.69
C ASN A 116 11.82 -14.65 5.36
N SER A 117 10.59 -15.00 5.01
CA SER A 117 10.22 -15.70 3.78
C SER A 117 8.74 -15.44 3.48
N ASN A 118 8.27 -15.77 2.27
CA ASN A 118 6.86 -15.61 1.89
C ASN A 118 5.94 -16.77 2.34
N ASP A 119 6.46 -17.62 3.21
CA ASP A 119 5.82 -18.76 3.87
C ASP A 119 6.15 -18.79 5.37
N ASP A 120 6.66 -17.67 5.91
CA ASP A 120 7.06 -17.53 7.32
C ASP A 120 5.85 -17.78 8.25
N PRO A 121 5.95 -18.70 9.23
CA PRO A 121 4.87 -18.97 10.20
C PRO A 121 4.35 -17.75 10.94
N GLN A 122 5.09 -16.65 10.96
CA GLN A 122 4.64 -15.36 11.47
C GLN A 122 3.34 -14.87 10.79
N PHE A 123 3.13 -15.12 9.49
CA PHE A 123 1.87 -14.74 8.83
C PHE A 123 0.66 -15.43 9.46
N ALA A 124 0.79 -16.71 9.81
CA ALA A 124 -0.28 -17.43 10.52
C ALA A 124 -0.51 -16.80 11.90
N ALA A 125 0.54 -16.79 12.74
CA ALA A 125 0.43 -16.38 14.15
C ALA A 125 0.06 -14.90 14.36
N LYS A 126 0.38 -14.01 13.42
CA LYS A 126 0.27 -12.54 13.57
C LYS A 126 -0.74 -11.89 12.63
N PHE A 127 -1.24 -12.61 11.62
CA PHE A 127 -2.26 -12.09 10.70
C PHE A 127 -3.41 -13.06 10.46
N GLU A 128 -3.17 -14.30 10.04
CA GLU A 128 -4.27 -15.21 9.65
C GLU A 128 -5.08 -15.73 10.85
N ASP A 129 -4.40 -16.16 11.92
CA ASP A 129 -5.07 -16.69 13.11
C ASP A 129 -5.86 -15.59 13.84
N PRO A 130 -5.26 -14.42 14.19
CA PRO A 130 -5.98 -13.34 14.86
C PRO A 130 -7.20 -12.87 14.08
N ASN A 131 -7.14 -12.83 12.74
CA ASN A 131 -8.22 -12.36 11.87
C ASN A 131 -9.17 -13.47 11.37
N THR A 132 -9.16 -14.65 11.99
CA THR A 132 -10.13 -15.72 11.69
C THR A 132 -11.56 -15.19 11.83
N GLY A 133 -12.41 -15.45 10.82
CA GLY A 133 -13.80 -14.97 10.75
C GLY A 133 -13.95 -13.52 10.23
N LEU A 134 -12.87 -12.88 9.79
CA LEU A 134 -12.87 -11.58 9.10
C LEU A 134 -12.58 -11.81 7.60
N ASP A 135 -13.43 -12.65 6.98
CA ASP A 135 -13.25 -13.29 5.68
C ASP A 135 -13.70 -12.40 4.50
N PHE A 136 -13.02 -11.28 4.35
CA PHE A 136 -13.15 -10.28 3.28
C PHE A 136 -11.74 -9.87 2.80
N PRO A 137 -11.56 -9.08 1.72
CA PRO A 137 -10.23 -8.65 1.29
C PRO A 137 -9.65 -7.57 2.20
N TRP A 138 -8.35 -7.67 2.47
CA TRP A 138 -7.55 -6.71 3.23
C TRP A 138 -6.48 -6.12 2.31
N ALA A 139 -6.61 -4.85 1.92
CA ALA A 139 -5.54 -4.16 1.19
C ALA A 139 -4.47 -3.71 2.20
N MET A 140 -3.26 -4.28 2.08
CA MET A 140 -2.17 -4.08 3.02
C MET A 140 -1.17 -3.06 2.51
N VAL A 141 -0.76 -2.16 3.40
CA VAL A 141 0.38 -1.23 3.29
C VAL A 141 1.58 -1.84 4.04
N LEU A 142 2.82 -1.47 3.71
CA LEU A 142 4.02 -1.86 4.47
C LEU A 142 4.43 -0.79 5.49
N GLY A 143 4.79 -1.23 6.70
CA GLY A 143 5.44 -0.40 7.72
C GLY A 143 6.95 -0.62 7.85
N ASN A 144 7.54 0.12 8.79
CA ASN A 144 8.99 0.10 9.02
C ASN A 144 9.42 -1.17 9.77
N HIS A 145 8.56 -1.78 10.59
CA HIS A 145 8.87 -3.07 11.20
C HIS A 145 8.93 -4.21 10.17
N ASP A 146 8.05 -4.18 9.18
CA ASP A 146 7.99 -5.15 8.07
C ASP A 146 9.27 -5.15 7.20
N THR A 147 10.09 -4.10 7.32
CA THR A 147 11.36 -3.90 6.61
C THR A 147 12.59 -3.82 7.52
N SER A 148 12.50 -4.30 8.77
CA SER A 148 13.60 -4.21 9.75
C SER A 148 14.85 -5.01 9.40
N SER A 149 16.02 -4.51 9.81
CA SER A 149 17.34 -5.10 9.61
C SER A 149 18.06 -5.46 10.92
N VAL A 150 18.47 -4.45 11.68
CA VAL A 150 19.32 -4.56 12.88
C VAL A 150 18.52 -4.32 14.15
N PHE A 151 17.65 -3.31 14.13
CA PHE A 151 16.75 -2.96 15.21
C PHE A 151 15.28 -3.05 14.76
N PRO A 152 14.36 -3.45 15.65
CA PRO A 152 12.92 -3.36 15.37
C PRO A 152 12.53 -1.98 14.86
N GLY A 153 11.89 -1.93 13.70
CA GLY A 153 11.37 -0.70 13.11
C GLY A 153 12.42 0.16 12.38
N ASP A 154 13.66 -0.30 12.19
CA ASP A 154 14.70 0.53 11.56
C ASP A 154 14.54 0.75 10.04
N GLY A 155 13.62 0.03 9.39
CA GLY A 155 13.41 0.06 7.94
C GLY A 155 14.63 -0.33 7.09
N GLY A 156 15.68 -0.88 7.71
CA GLY A 156 17.02 -0.99 7.11
C GLY A 156 17.19 -2.09 6.08
N TRP A 157 16.20 -2.98 5.92
CA TRP A 157 16.18 -4.04 4.92
C TRP A 157 14.90 -3.95 4.08
N LEU A 158 14.80 -2.90 3.27
CA LEU A 158 13.63 -2.64 2.41
C LEU A 158 13.18 -3.85 1.57
N LEU A 159 14.10 -4.68 1.07
CA LEU A 159 13.79 -5.90 0.32
C LEU A 159 13.01 -6.95 1.13
N ARG A 160 13.03 -6.92 2.47
CA ARG A 160 12.27 -7.84 3.32
C ARG A 160 10.76 -7.74 3.06
N GLY A 161 10.25 -6.53 2.81
CA GLY A 161 8.83 -6.32 2.48
C GLY A 161 8.37 -7.04 1.19
N ASP A 162 9.30 -7.50 0.34
CA ASP A 162 8.95 -8.33 -0.83
C ASP A 162 8.44 -9.71 -0.42
N HIS A 163 8.71 -10.18 0.80
CA HIS A 163 8.10 -11.39 1.35
C HIS A 163 6.60 -11.21 1.58
N GLU A 164 6.16 -10.02 2.00
CA GLU A 164 4.73 -9.68 2.15
C GLU A 164 4.04 -9.51 0.79
N VAL A 165 4.73 -8.90 -0.18
CA VAL A 165 4.26 -8.86 -1.58
C VAL A 165 4.13 -10.26 -2.16
N ARG A 166 5.07 -11.17 -1.88
CA ARG A 166 5.00 -12.57 -2.31
C ARG A 166 3.95 -13.38 -1.52
N TYR A 167 3.67 -13.03 -0.26
CA TYR A 167 2.61 -13.67 0.52
C TYR A 167 1.21 -13.45 -0.08
N HIS A 168 1.04 -12.40 -0.89
CA HIS A 168 -0.13 -12.21 -1.72
C HIS A 168 -0.46 -13.42 -2.61
N ALA A 169 0.51 -14.23 -3.04
CA ALA A 169 0.18 -15.42 -3.83
C ALA A 169 -0.66 -16.45 -3.05
N HIS A 170 -0.50 -16.52 -1.72
CA HIS A 170 -0.90 -17.66 -0.90
C HIS A 170 -2.16 -17.44 -0.04
N SER A 171 -2.34 -16.24 0.50
CA SER A 171 -3.47 -15.94 1.38
C SER A 171 -4.73 -15.53 0.62
N ARG A 172 -5.91 -15.97 1.10
CA ARG A 172 -7.20 -15.57 0.52
C ARG A 172 -7.61 -14.14 0.85
N ARG A 173 -7.15 -13.61 1.99
CA ARG A 173 -7.53 -12.29 2.53
C ARG A 173 -6.47 -11.21 2.29
N TRP A 174 -5.19 -11.55 2.25
CA TRP A 174 -4.09 -10.61 2.01
C TRP A 174 -4.05 -10.08 0.56
N TRP A 175 -4.38 -8.81 0.36
CA TRP A 175 -4.18 -8.11 -0.92
C TRP A 175 -2.99 -7.18 -0.83
N MET A 176 -1.92 -7.54 -1.54
CA MET A 176 -0.69 -6.76 -1.66
C MET A 176 0.09 -7.20 -2.91
N PRO A 177 -0.44 -7.01 -4.12
CA PRO A 177 0.18 -7.54 -5.34
C PRO A 177 1.53 -6.89 -5.66
N SER A 178 1.82 -5.71 -5.11
CA SER A 178 3.06 -4.95 -5.30
C SER A 178 3.29 -4.02 -4.10
N ARG A 179 4.48 -3.41 -4.01
CA ARG A 179 4.86 -2.48 -2.93
C ARG A 179 3.93 -1.27 -2.82
N TYR A 180 3.52 -0.75 -3.97
CA TYR A 180 2.51 0.30 -4.12
C TYR A 180 1.52 -0.12 -5.22
N TYR A 181 0.24 0.23 -5.08
CA TYR A 181 -0.86 -0.14 -5.98
C TYR A 181 -2.12 0.69 -5.66
N SER A 182 -3.14 0.65 -6.53
CA SER A 182 -4.46 1.19 -6.19
C SER A 182 -5.51 0.08 -6.09
N VAL A 183 -6.65 0.39 -5.44
CA VAL A 183 -7.84 -0.46 -5.41
C VAL A 183 -9.08 0.40 -5.65
N ARG A 184 -9.80 0.12 -6.75
CA ARG A 184 -11.07 0.78 -7.11
C ARG A 184 -12.25 0.00 -6.54
N VAL A 185 -13.13 0.68 -5.80
CA VAL A 185 -14.28 0.03 -5.15
C VAL A 185 -15.58 0.79 -5.43
N PRO A 186 -16.57 0.15 -6.08
CA PRO A 186 -16.41 -1.05 -6.93
C PRO A 186 -15.49 -0.79 -8.14
N GLU A 187 -14.98 -1.85 -8.78
CA GLU A 187 -14.09 -1.73 -9.96
C GLU A 187 -14.69 -0.87 -11.08
N ARG A 188 -16.00 -1.07 -11.34
CA ARG A 188 -16.77 -0.32 -12.35
C ARG A 188 -17.54 0.82 -11.70
N ASN A 189 -17.37 2.04 -12.21
CA ASN A 189 -17.93 3.26 -11.64
C ASN A 189 -17.58 3.43 -10.14
N PRO A 190 -16.30 3.44 -9.74
CA PRO A 190 -15.89 3.46 -8.34
C PRO A 190 -16.53 4.60 -7.54
N VAL A 191 -16.85 4.31 -6.29
CA VAL A 191 -17.17 5.31 -5.26
C VAL A 191 -15.86 5.83 -4.68
N VAL A 192 -14.88 4.94 -4.49
CA VAL A 192 -13.56 5.26 -3.91
C VAL A 192 -12.45 4.56 -4.69
N GLU A 193 -11.30 5.21 -4.76
CA GLU A 193 -10.02 4.59 -5.08
C GLU A 193 -9.03 4.83 -3.94
N PHE A 194 -8.52 3.73 -3.39
CA PHE A 194 -7.46 3.73 -2.39
C PHE A 194 -6.11 3.62 -3.12
N PHE A 195 -5.15 4.47 -2.78
CA PHE A 195 -3.79 4.46 -3.32
C PHE A 195 -2.84 4.02 -2.20
N VAL A 196 -2.39 2.77 -2.24
CA VAL A 196 -1.46 2.18 -1.28
C VAL A 196 -0.03 2.52 -1.68
N LEU A 197 0.71 3.07 -0.72
CA LEU A 197 2.03 3.68 -0.90
C LEU A 197 3.07 3.02 0.01
N ASP A 198 4.30 2.89 -0.49
CA ASP A 198 5.45 2.44 0.30
C ASP A 198 6.43 3.60 0.46
N LEU A 199 6.41 4.22 1.63
CA LEU A 199 7.26 5.36 1.98
C LEU A 199 8.48 4.97 2.84
N ASN A 200 8.69 3.68 3.11
CA ASN A 200 9.85 3.21 3.90
C ASN A 200 11.21 3.69 3.36
N PRO A 201 11.46 3.77 2.03
CA PRO A 201 12.73 4.30 1.52
C PRO A 201 12.98 5.79 1.84
N LEU A 202 11.93 6.54 2.21
CA LEU A 202 12.02 7.96 2.56
C LEU A 202 12.14 8.23 4.07
N ALA A 203 12.01 7.19 4.92
CA ALA A 203 11.94 7.31 6.37
C ALA A 203 12.80 6.29 7.14
N ALA A 204 13.47 5.34 6.45
CA ALA A 204 14.28 4.30 7.09
C ALA A 204 15.38 4.89 8.01
N TYR A 205 15.48 4.33 9.22
CA TYR A 205 16.43 4.76 10.25
C TYR A 205 17.86 4.34 9.87
N LEU A 206 17.99 3.19 9.20
CA LEU A 206 19.22 2.73 8.55
C LEU A 206 19.05 2.77 7.03
N PRO A 207 19.21 3.93 6.37
CA PRO A 207 19.06 4.04 4.93
C PRO A 207 20.06 3.11 4.19
N PRO A 208 19.64 2.44 3.09
CA PRO A 208 20.50 1.51 2.36
C PRO A 208 21.48 2.27 1.45
N LEU A 209 22.50 2.90 2.04
CA LEU A 209 23.45 3.82 1.39
C LEU A 209 24.14 3.25 0.13
N PHE A 210 24.19 1.93 -0.02
CA PHE A 210 24.82 1.24 -1.16
C PHE A 210 23.82 0.66 -2.18
N ALA A 211 22.53 1.03 -2.10
CA ALA A 211 21.50 0.59 -3.03
C ALA A 211 20.78 1.78 -3.72
N PRO A 212 21.36 2.37 -4.78
CA PRO A 212 20.81 3.55 -5.47
C PRO A 212 19.36 3.41 -5.97
N TYR A 213 18.90 2.18 -6.18
CA TYR A 213 17.50 1.88 -6.51
C TYR A 213 16.50 2.42 -5.47
N TRP A 214 16.88 2.38 -4.19
CA TRP A 214 16.08 2.80 -3.03
C TRP A 214 16.36 4.23 -2.56
N ALA A 215 17.23 4.97 -3.24
CA ALA A 215 17.49 6.37 -2.89
C ALA A 215 16.21 7.23 -3.00
N VAL A 216 16.22 8.40 -2.35
CA VAL A 216 15.10 9.36 -2.32
C VAL A 216 14.64 9.78 -3.72
N ASP A 217 15.62 9.95 -4.62
CA ASP A 217 15.54 10.23 -6.05
C ASP A 217 15.94 8.99 -6.89
N GLY A 218 15.98 7.82 -6.26
CA GLY A 218 16.25 6.52 -6.88
C GLY A 218 15.08 6.04 -7.75
N GLN A 219 15.35 4.97 -8.51
CA GLN A 219 14.38 4.41 -9.47
C GLN A 219 13.04 4.08 -8.82
N PHE A 220 13.02 3.38 -7.67
CA PHE A 220 11.79 2.98 -7.00
C PHE A 220 10.90 4.17 -6.62
N MET A 221 11.49 5.21 -6.04
CA MET A 221 10.74 6.38 -5.60
C MET A 221 10.26 7.22 -6.79
N ASN A 222 11.06 7.36 -7.84
CA ASN A 222 10.64 8.08 -9.05
C ASN A 222 9.52 7.34 -9.80
N GLU A 223 9.60 6.01 -9.92
CA GLU A 223 8.55 5.18 -10.51
C GLU A 223 7.26 5.23 -9.69
N GLN A 224 7.34 5.19 -8.36
CA GLN A 224 6.18 5.33 -7.48
C GLN A 224 5.52 6.71 -7.61
N ARG A 225 6.29 7.80 -7.63
CA ARG A 225 5.78 9.17 -7.85
C ARG A 225 5.06 9.29 -9.20
N ALA A 226 5.72 8.86 -10.28
CA ALA A 226 5.18 8.93 -11.64
C ALA A 226 3.97 8.00 -11.89
N TRP A 227 3.89 6.88 -11.16
CA TRP A 227 2.70 6.03 -11.12
C TRP A 227 1.56 6.72 -10.35
N LEU A 228 1.82 7.21 -9.14
CA LEU A 228 0.81 7.83 -8.28
C LEU A 228 0.20 9.06 -8.95
N ASP A 229 1.04 9.90 -9.55
CA ASP A 229 0.60 11.12 -10.23
C ASP A 229 -0.42 10.82 -11.33
N ARG A 230 -0.14 9.78 -12.11
CA ARG A 230 -0.98 9.29 -13.20
C ARG A 230 -2.23 8.59 -12.69
N ALA A 231 -2.10 7.70 -11.70
CA ALA A 231 -3.20 6.94 -11.13
C ALA A 231 -4.25 7.87 -10.50
N ILE A 232 -3.83 8.93 -9.80
CA ILE A 232 -4.72 9.97 -9.27
C ILE A 232 -5.40 10.76 -10.40
N ALA A 233 -4.66 11.17 -11.43
CA ALA A 233 -5.18 11.96 -12.55
C ALA A 233 -6.19 11.18 -13.43
N GLU A 234 -5.95 9.89 -13.64
CA GLU A 234 -6.80 8.99 -14.43
C GLU A 234 -7.93 8.34 -13.62
N SER A 235 -8.00 8.59 -12.30
CA SER A 235 -8.95 7.93 -11.41
C SER A 235 -10.38 8.51 -11.54
N PRO A 236 -11.37 7.69 -11.98
CA PRO A 236 -12.76 8.12 -12.11
C PRO A 236 -13.53 8.06 -10.76
N ALA A 237 -12.85 7.70 -9.66
CA ALA A 237 -13.50 7.58 -8.36
C ALA A 237 -13.88 8.94 -7.78
N THR A 238 -15.05 8.99 -7.12
CA THR A 238 -15.53 10.15 -6.39
C THR A 238 -14.55 10.50 -5.26
N TRP A 239 -14.24 9.54 -4.41
CA TRP A 239 -13.26 9.67 -3.34
C TRP A 239 -11.90 9.11 -3.76
N LYS A 240 -10.85 9.81 -3.34
CA LYS A 240 -9.44 9.48 -3.59
C LYS A 240 -8.74 9.50 -2.25
N ILE A 241 -8.18 8.37 -1.83
CA ILE A 241 -7.64 8.21 -0.47
C ILE A 241 -6.24 7.63 -0.55
N ALA A 242 -5.26 8.33 0.00
CA ALA A 242 -3.90 7.80 0.15
C ALA A 242 -3.82 6.92 1.40
N CYS A 243 -3.20 5.75 1.27
CA CYS A 243 -2.95 4.78 2.34
C CYS A 243 -1.45 4.57 2.44
N THR A 244 -0.89 4.88 3.60
CA THR A 244 0.54 4.92 3.91
C THR A 244 0.73 4.31 5.30
N HIS A 245 1.95 3.97 5.69
CA HIS A 245 2.26 3.68 7.08
C HIS A 245 2.60 4.97 7.84
N HIS A 246 3.61 5.70 7.34
CA HIS A 246 4.07 6.96 7.94
C HIS A 246 3.06 8.13 7.70
N PRO A 247 2.72 8.94 8.72
CA PRO A 247 1.74 10.03 8.66
C PRO A 247 2.26 11.34 8.04
N TYR A 248 1.40 12.17 7.44
CA TYR A 248 1.79 13.55 7.10
C TYR A 248 1.75 14.48 8.33
N LEU A 249 0.64 14.48 9.07
CA LEU A 249 0.49 15.16 10.37
C LEU A 249 0.27 14.14 11.50
N ASN A 250 0.76 14.41 12.69
CA ASN A 250 0.72 13.46 13.80
C ASN A 250 1.01 14.12 15.15
N ASN A 251 0.12 13.92 16.13
CA ASN A 251 0.31 14.41 17.50
C ASN A 251 1.02 13.40 18.43
N GLY A 252 1.38 12.22 17.93
CA GLY A 252 2.11 11.20 18.67
C GLY A 252 3.63 11.43 18.73
N PRO A 253 4.38 10.62 19.49
CA PRO A 253 5.83 10.72 19.65
C PRO A 253 6.64 10.69 18.35
N HIS A 254 6.19 10.01 17.30
CA HIS A 254 6.93 9.93 16.04
C HIS A 254 6.84 11.23 15.22
N GLY A 255 5.87 12.10 15.50
CA GLY A 255 5.81 13.45 14.94
C GLY A 255 5.41 13.54 13.45
N ASP A 256 5.47 14.76 12.91
CA ASP A 256 5.05 15.13 11.56
C ASP A 256 6.09 14.78 10.49
N ALA A 257 5.64 14.59 9.24
CA ALA A 257 6.54 14.47 8.10
C ALA A 257 7.46 15.69 8.00
N GLY A 258 8.77 15.44 8.02
CA GLY A 258 9.82 16.47 8.03
C GLY A 258 10.41 16.78 9.41
N HIS A 259 9.80 16.28 10.49
CA HIS A 259 10.28 16.40 11.86
C HIS A 259 10.13 15.08 12.66
N TYR A 260 10.21 13.94 11.99
CA TYR A 260 10.06 12.64 12.65
C TYR A 260 11.11 12.42 13.74
N GLU A 261 10.74 11.65 14.76
CA GLU A 261 11.52 11.31 15.96
C GLU A 261 12.06 12.51 16.78
N GLY A 262 11.75 13.75 16.38
CA GLY A 262 12.42 14.95 16.89
C GLY A 262 13.92 15.02 16.56
N LEU A 263 14.40 14.26 15.57
CA LEU A 263 15.82 14.14 15.24
C LEU A 263 16.24 15.06 14.07
N PRO A 264 17.44 15.66 14.10
CA PRO A 264 17.97 16.46 13.00
C PRO A 264 18.79 15.61 12.00
N VAL A 265 18.32 14.40 11.66
CA VAL A 265 19.07 13.42 10.85
C VAL A 265 18.23 12.94 9.67
N GLU A 266 18.74 13.13 8.46
CA GLU A 266 18.12 12.64 7.22
C GLU A 266 18.52 11.18 6.95
N PRO A 267 17.63 10.34 6.37
CA PRO A 267 16.23 10.60 6.04
C PRO A 267 15.27 10.35 7.21
N ILE A 268 15.80 9.92 8.37
CA ILE A 268 15.05 9.47 9.57
C ILE A 268 13.97 10.47 9.98
N ASN A 269 14.30 11.76 9.94
CA ASN A 269 13.41 12.88 10.25
C ASN A 269 12.25 13.09 9.26
N GLY A 270 12.12 12.26 8.21
CA GLY A 270 11.04 12.38 7.23
C GLY A 270 11.13 13.61 6.33
N VAL A 271 12.28 14.30 6.25
CA VAL A 271 12.46 15.51 5.41
C VAL A 271 12.12 15.28 3.93
N HIS A 272 12.21 14.05 3.44
CA HIS A 272 11.83 13.66 2.08
C HIS A 272 10.38 13.14 1.97
N VAL A 273 9.76 12.77 3.10
CA VAL A 273 8.36 12.35 3.17
C VAL A 273 7.42 13.55 3.03
N LYS A 274 7.74 14.68 3.68
CA LYS A 274 6.97 15.94 3.53
C LYS A 274 6.81 16.37 2.06
N PRO A 275 7.88 16.54 1.25
CA PRO A 275 7.75 16.89 -0.16
C PRO A 275 7.17 15.76 -1.02
N PHE A 276 7.10 14.50 -0.55
CA PHE A 276 6.29 13.49 -1.23
C PHE A 276 4.80 13.84 -1.10
N PHE A 277 4.31 14.08 0.12
CA PHE A 277 2.91 14.44 0.33
C PHE A 277 2.54 15.78 -0.32
N ASP A 278 3.37 16.82 -0.15
CA ASP A 278 3.07 18.17 -0.64
C ASP A 278 2.92 18.28 -2.16
N ASN A 279 3.63 17.42 -2.91
CA ASN A 279 3.63 17.40 -4.38
C ASN A 279 2.64 16.38 -4.96
N HIS A 280 2.51 15.18 -4.36
CA HIS A 280 1.80 14.07 -4.96
C HIS A 280 0.42 13.76 -4.32
N VAL A 281 0.14 14.26 -3.10
CA VAL A 281 -1.05 13.85 -2.32
C VAL A 281 -1.90 15.03 -1.82
N ASN A 282 -1.28 16.02 -1.19
CA ASN A 282 -1.99 17.15 -0.56
C ASN A 282 -2.74 17.99 -1.61
N GLY A 283 -4.05 18.13 -1.42
CA GLY A 283 -5.00 18.76 -2.35
C GLY A 283 -5.41 17.89 -3.56
N ARG A 284 -4.95 16.63 -3.61
CA ARG A 284 -5.22 15.68 -4.70
C ARG A 284 -5.97 14.43 -4.24
N CYS A 285 -5.71 14.02 -2.99
CA CYS A 285 -6.52 13.07 -2.24
C CYS A 285 -7.41 13.81 -1.23
N HIS A 286 -8.54 13.21 -0.87
CA HIS A 286 -9.44 13.73 0.17
C HIS A 286 -8.90 13.39 1.56
N LEU A 287 -8.40 12.16 1.73
CA LEU A 287 -7.87 11.65 3.00
C LEU A 287 -6.47 11.07 2.81
N ILE A 288 -5.65 11.18 3.86
CA ILE A 288 -4.47 10.35 4.11
C ILE A 288 -4.82 9.46 5.32
N LEU A 289 -4.65 8.15 5.16
CA LEU A 289 -4.80 7.15 6.22
C LEU A 289 -3.43 6.57 6.54
N SER A 290 -3.03 6.60 7.81
CA SER A 290 -1.73 6.11 8.27
C SER A 290 -1.80 5.30 9.58
N GLY A 291 -0.76 4.52 9.84
CA GLY A 291 -0.51 3.84 11.11
C GLY A 291 0.67 4.49 11.82
N HIS A 292 1.69 3.69 12.14
CA HIS A 292 3.02 4.04 12.67
C HIS A 292 3.01 4.52 14.12
N ASP A 293 2.23 5.56 14.39
CA ASP A 293 2.11 6.08 15.75
C ASP A 293 0.93 5.42 16.47
N HIS A 294 1.23 4.72 17.58
CA HIS A 294 0.33 3.75 18.23
C HIS A 294 -0.87 4.39 18.92
N SER A 295 -1.79 4.90 18.11
CA SER A 295 -2.79 5.88 18.47
C SER A 295 -3.95 5.88 17.48
N LEU A 296 -5.04 6.53 17.87
CA LEU A 296 -6.20 6.82 17.03
C LEU A 296 -6.30 8.34 16.93
N GLN A 297 -6.24 8.94 15.75
CA GLN A 297 -6.30 10.39 15.56
C GLN A 297 -7.16 10.77 14.35
N VAL A 298 -8.03 11.76 14.51
CA VAL A 298 -8.81 12.40 13.44
C VAL A 298 -8.46 13.88 13.47
N LEU A 299 -7.39 14.25 12.76
CA LEU A 299 -6.84 15.60 12.82
C LEU A 299 -7.68 16.58 12.01
N GLU A 300 -7.65 17.85 12.41
CA GLU A 300 -8.20 18.95 11.61
C GLU A 300 -7.29 19.29 10.43
N GLN A 301 -7.88 19.91 9.41
CA GLN A 301 -7.18 20.24 8.18
C GLN A 301 -6.38 21.53 8.37
N THR A 302 -5.09 21.48 8.05
CA THR A 302 -4.23 22.67 7.99
C THR A 302 -4.17 23.20 6.56
N ALA A 303 -3.70 24.45 6.38
CA ALA A 303 -3.55 25.06 5.06
C ALA A 303 -2.63 24.24 4.14
N ASP A 304 -1.54 23.69 4.70
CA ASP A 304 -0.56 22.86 3.98
C ASP A 304 -1.15 21.59 3.37
N MET A 305 -2.20 21.03 4.00
CA MET A 305 -2.91 19.87 3.46
C MET A 305 -3.75 20.18 2.22
N LYS A 306 -3.98 21.47 1.89
CA LYS A 306 -4.69 21.92 0.68
C LYS A 306 -6.10 21.30 0.50
N GLY A 307 -6.78 20.98 1.60
CA GLY A 307 -8.09 20.32 1.59
C GLY A 307 -8.07 18.80 1.69
N THR A 308 -6.90 18.16 1.79
CA THR A 308 -6.75 16.79 2.30
C THR A 308 -6.92 16.77 3.82
N ARG A 309 -7.28 15.63 4.43
CA ARG A 309 -7.33 15.44 5.89
C ARG A 309 -6.55 14.20 6.32
N GLN A 310 -5.82 14.29 7.42
CA GLN A 310 -5.04 13.19 7.99
C GLN A 310 -5.85 12.42 9.05
N ILE A 311 -5.76 11.09 8.99
CA ILE A 311 -6.32 10.18 9.99
C ILE A 311 -5.23 9.14 10.33
N VAL A 312 -4.99 8.91 11.63
CA VAL A 312 -4.04 7.92 12.15
C VAL A 312 -4.82 6.81 12.84
N SER A 313 -4.53 5.54 12.52
CA SER A 313 -5.20 4.38 13.12
C SER A 313 -4.21 3.24 13.36
N GLY A 314 -3.22 3.47 14.23
CA GLY A 314 -2.16 2.52 14.60
C GLY A 314 -2.34 1.87 15.98
N ALA A 315 -3.54 1.84 16.54
CA ALA A 315 -3.79 1.33 17.90
C ALA A 315 -4.31 -0.13 17.94
N ALA A 316 -4.05 -0.95 16.92
CA ALA A 316 -4.67 -2.28 16.83
C ALA A 316 -4.04 -3.35 17.72
N ALA A 317 -2.84 -3.11 18.27
CA ALA A 317 -2.20 -4.02 19.23
C ALA A 317 -1.29 -3.33 20.26
N LYS A 318 -0.73 -2.16 19.93
CA LYS A 318 0.12 -1.33 20.81
C LYS A 318 -0.56 0.01 21.07
N THR A 319 -0.06 0.75 22.07
CA THR A 319 -0.44 2.15 22.35
C THR A 319 0.80 2.95 22.72
N VAL A 320 0.81 4.26 22.43
CA VAL A 320 1.90 5.19 22.79
C VAL A 320 2.23 5.17 24.28
N GLY A 321 1.23 4.93 25.14
CA GLY A 321 1.47 4.72 26.57
C GLY A 321 0.22 4.25 27.31
N ALA A 322 0.39 3.83 28.56
CA ALA A 322 -0.70 3.30 29.39
C ALA A 322 -1.66 4.38 29.96
N GLN A 323 -1.45 5.67 29.67
CA GLN A 323 -2.17 6.80 30.24
C GLN A 323 -2.38 7.92 29.21
N PRO A 324 -3.42 8.77 29.36
CA PRO A 324 -3.62 9.94 28.51
C PRO A 324 -2.37 10.82 28.43
N ARG A 325 -2.01 11.24 27.21
CA ARG A 325 -0.85 12.09 26.93
C ARG A 325 -1.22 13.56 27.09
N VAL A 326 -0.42 14.33 27.83
CA VAL A 326 -0.45 15.80 27.75
C VAL A 326 0.27 16.19 26.46
N LEU A 327 -0.42 16.95 25.60
CA LEU A 327 0.12 17.40 24.33
C LEU A 327 0.83 18.76 24.47
N PRO A 328 1.86 19.05 23.66
CA PRO A 328 2.45 20.37 23.58
C PRO A 328 1.49 21.36 22.91
N ASP A 329 1.66 22.66 23.15
CA ASP A 329 0.89 23.73 22.51
C ASP A 329 1.05 23.76 20.97
N THR A 330 2.07 23.09 20.44
CA THR A 330 2.32 22.91 19.00
C THR A 330 1.53 21.76 18.37
N ALA A 331 0.75 21.01 19.14
CA ALA A 331 -0.04 19.90 18.61
C ALA A 331 -1.17 20.39 17.69
N HIS A 332 -1.44 19.64 16.63
CA HIS A 332 -2.52 19.92 15.69
C HIS A 332 -3.87 19.80 16.37
N ALA A 333 -4.81 20.68 16.02
CA ALA A 333 -6.20 20.53 16.44
C ALA A 333 -6.76 19.19 15.92
N ALA A 334 -7.55 18.50 16.75
CA ALA A 334 -8.10 17.19 16.44
C ALA A 334 -9.59 17.11 16.78
N GLN A 335 -10.37 16.45 15.92
CA GLN A 335 -11.79 16.13 16.20
C GLN A 335 -11.92 14.95 17.17
N PHE A 336 -10.93 14.07 17.17
CA PHE A 336 -10.76 12.97 18.11
C PHE A 336 -9.29 12.59 18.18
N GLN A 337 -8.79 12.22 19.36
CA GLN A 337 -7.50 11.56 19.50
C GLN A 337 -7.41 10.72 20.78
N SER A 338 -6.76 9.56 20.72
CA SER A 338 -6.40 8.74 21.87
C SER A 338 -5.05 8.06 21.67
N PHE A 339 -4.19 8.15 22.70
CA PHE A 339 -2.81 7.64 22.73
C PHE A 339 -2.63 6.44 23.67
N HIS A 340 -3.71 5.98 24.30
CA HIS A 340 -3.65 5.05 25.44
C HIS A 340 -4.74 3.97 25.44
N GLN A 341 -5.58 3.95 24.40
CA GLN A 341 -6.60 2.94 24.19
C GLN A 341 -6.30 2.24 22.88
N LEU A 342 -6.42 0.92 22.88
CA LEU A 342 -6.44 0.13 21.65
C LEU A 342 -7.70 0.46 20.85
N GLY A 343 -7.69 0.16 19.56
CA GLY A 343 -8.90 0.29 18.75
C GLY A 343 -8.69 0.22 17.25
N PHE A 344 -9.75 0.60 16.54
CA PHE A 344 -9.85 0.59 15.09
C PHE A 344 -10.82 1.68 14.62
N MET A 345 -10.86 1.92 13.31
CA MET A 345 -11.83 2.84 12.72
C MET A 345 -12.72 2.14 11.69
N VAL A 346 -13.93 2.67 11.53
CA VAL A 346 -14.90 2.22 10.54
C VAL A 346 -15.23 3.39 9.62
N MET A 347 -14.98 3.23 8.33
CA MET A 347 -15.26 4.22 7.31
C MET A 347 -16.45 3.76 6.45
N GLU A 348 -17.53 4.53 6.45
CA GLU A 348 -18.73 4.29 5.64
C GLU A 348 -18.74 5.30 4.47
N LEU A 349 -18.51 4.80 3.25
CA LEU A 349 -18.38 5.59 2.03
C LEU A 349 -19.62 5.45 1.14
N THR A 350 -20.28 6.58 0.85
CA THR A 350 -21.28 6.68 -0.23
C THR A 350 -20.76 7.61 -1.32
N ARG A 351 -21.46 7.78 -2.46
CA ARG A 351 -21.09 8.84 -3.43
C ARG A 351 -21.20 10.27 -2.87
N GLY A 352 -21.99 10.47 -1.81
CA GLY A 352 -22.30 11.80 -1.27
C GLY A 352 -21.63 12.13 0.05
N SER A 353 -20.96 11.17 0.70
CA SER A 353 -20.35 11.36 2.02
C SER A 353 -19.29 10.32 2.38
N ILE A 354 -18.38 10.71 3.28
CA ILE A 354 -17.57 9.82 4.10
C ILE A 354 -17.97 10.01 5.57
N VAL A 355 -18.45 8.94 6.21
CA VAL A 355 -18.67 8.90 7.67
C VAL A 355 -17.57 8.07 8.30
N LEU A 356 -16.87 8.64 9.28
CA LEU A 356 -15.86 7.96 10.06
C LEU A 356 -16.37 7.72 11.48
N ARG A 357 -16.15 6.50 11.98
CA ARG A 357 -16.38 6.10 13.37
C ARG A 357 -15.06 5.63 13.96
N VAL A 358 -14.77 6.02 15.21
CA VAL A 358 -13.61 5.51 15.94
C VAL A 358 -14.10 4.64 17.09
N HIS A 359 -13.56 3.43 17.17
CA HIS A 359 -13.88 2.47 18.21
C HIS A 359 -12.66 2.19 19.07
N THR A 360 -12.75 2.52 20.36
CA THR A 360 -11.77 2.07 21.37
C THR A 360 -12.12 0.66 21.82
N VAL A 361 -11.14 -0.10 22.30
CA VAL A 361 -11.31 -1.48 22.75
C VAL A 361 -10.70 -1.63 24.15
N ASP A 362 -11.48 -2.22 25.06
CA ASP A 362 -10.97 -2.70 26.34
C ASP A 362 -10.24 -4.05 26.15
N PRO A 363 -8.91 -4.13 26.38
CA PRO A 363 -8.16 -5.38 26.22
C PRO A 363 -8.55 -6.49 27.21
N ALA A 364 -9.23 -6.17 28.31
CA ALA A 364 -9.65 -7.17 29.29
C ALA A 364 -10.93 -7.91 28.86
N SER A 365 -11.86 -7.22 28.19
CA SER A 365 -13.14 -7.79 27.75
C SER A 365 -13.27 -8.03 26.24
N GLY A 366 -12.40 -7.45 25.41
CA GLY A 366 -12.54 -7.47 23.95
C GLY A 366 -13.76 -6.68 23.46
N THR A 367 -14.32 -5.79 24.29
CA THR A 367 -15.50 -4.98 23.97
C THR A 367 -15.07 -3.66 23.34
N SER A 368 -15.72 -3.27 22.23
CA SER A 368 -15.54 -1.95 21.61
C SER A 368 -16.58 -0.91 22.05
N THR A 369 -16.14 0.32 22.32
CA THR A 369 -17.00 1.50 22.49
C THR A 369 -16.87 2.42 21.27
N GLU A 370 -17.96 3.00 20.77
CA GLU A 370 -17.92 4.07 19.75
C GLU A 370 -17.70 5.41 20.44
N GLU A 371 -16.47 5.96 20.37
CA GLU A 371 -16.12 7.23 21.01
C GLU A 371 -16.34 8.44 20.08
N PHE A 372 -16.36 8.19 18.77
CA PHE A 372 -16.49 9.23 17.76
C PHE A 372 -17.30 8.73 16.57
N ARG A 373 -18.19 9.58 16.06
CA ARG A 373 -18.84 9.42 14.76
C ARG A 373 -19.11 10.77 14.12
N ARG A 374 -18.52 11.03 12.96
CA ARG A 374 -18.83 12.23 12.15
C ARG A 374 -18.80 11.94 10.66
N ARG A 375 -19.57 12.74 9.91
CA ARG A 375 -19.31 12.96 8.49
C ARG A 375 -18.09 13.87 8.36
N ILE A 376 -17.06 13.40 7.64
CA ILE A 376 -15.77 14.09 7.46
C ILE A 376 -15.56 14.60 6.04
N ALA A 377 -16.40 14.17 5.09
CA ALA A 377 -16.57 14.71 3.73
C ALA A 377 -18.03 14.47 3.28
#